data_AF-A0A2M7DDP8-F1
#
_entry.id   AF-A0A2M7DDP8-F1
#
_cell.length_a   1.000
_cell.length_b   1.000
_cell.length_c   1.000
_cell.angle_alpha   90.00
_cell.angle_beta   90.00
_cell.angle_gamma   90.00
#
_symmetry.space_group_name_H-M   'P 1'
#
loop_
_entity.id
_entity.type
_entity.pdbx_description
1 polymer ?
#
loop_
_entity_poly.entity_id
_entity_poly.type
_entity_poly.pdbx_seq_one_letter_code
_entity_poly.pdbx_strand_id
1 'polypeptide(L)' 'MKIVYTSQKTLMREASEALIEKLGIAKASEFWASLGCGQSDYTKIRSKLFQDETVDSLFKKIKGVKK' A
#
# COMPACT_ATOMS: atom_id res chain seq x y z
N MET A 1 17.91 -18.53 -21.92
CA MET A 1 18.04 -17.46 -20.91
C MET A 1 17.49 -17.96 -19.58
N LYS A 2 18.26 -17.87 -18.50
CA LYS A 2 17.79 -18.20 -17.15
C LYS A 2 17.13 -16.95 -16.57
N ILE A 3 15.80 -16.92 -16.50
CA ILE A 3 15.08 -15.75 -15.98
C ILE A 3 15.15 -15.84 -14.46
N VAL A 4 15.89 -14.94 -13.82
CA VAL A 4 15.88 -14.79 -12.37
C VAL A 4 14.59 -14.05 -12.02
N TYR A 5 13.65 -14.75 -11.40
CA TYR A 5 12.39 -14.16 -10.97
C TYR A 5 12.64 -13.32 -9.71
N THR A 6 12.58 -12.00 -9.86
CA THR A 6 12.57 -11.07 -8.73
C THR A 6 11.13 -10.84 -8.29
N SER A 7 10.84 -11.02 -7.00
CA SER A 7 9.50 -10.76 -6.48
C SER A 7 9.13 -9.29 -6.69
N GLN A 8 7.86 -9.01 -6.98
CA GLN A 8 7.38 -7.63 -7.17
C GLN A 8 7.69 -6.75 -5.94
N LYS A 9 7.62 -7.31 -4.73
CA LYS A 9 7.96 -6.60 -3.48
C LYS A 9 9.44 -6.23 -3.42
N THR A 10 10.33 -7.14 -3.83
CA THR A 10 11.77 -6.92 -3.89
C THR A 10 12.11 -5.84 -4.92
N LEU A 11 11.52 -5.94 -6.11
CA LEU A 11 11.71 -4.97 -7.19
C LEU A 11 11.26 -3.56 -6.78
N MET A 12 10.08 -3.44 -6.15
CA MET A 12 9.56 -2.15 -5.70
C MET A 12 10.44 -1.50 -4.63
N ARG A 13 11.01 -2.30 -3.72
CA ARG A 13 11.96 -1.80 -2.71
C ARG A 13 13.24 -1.27 -3.36
N GLU A 14 13.87 -2.07 -4.23
CA GLU A 14 15.12 -1.70 -4.91
C GLU A 14 14.93 -0.45 -5.78
N ALA A 15 13.81 -0.37 -6.50
CA ALA A 15 13.45 0.83 -7.26
C ALA A 15 13.25 2.05 -6.37
N SER A 16 12.65 1.87 -5.19
CA SER A 16 12.43 2.97 -4.25
C SER A 16 13.75 3.51 -3.68
N GLU A 17 14.65 2.60 -3.29
CA GLU A 17 15.99 2.93 -2.79
C GLU A 17 16.81 3.68 -3.86
N ALA A 18 16.80 3.21 -5.10
CA ALA A 18 17.50 3.86 -6.21
C ALA A 18 16.95 5.28 -6.50
N LEU A 19 15.62 5.46 -6.44
CA LEU A 19 15.00 6.78 -6.63
C LEU A 19 15.35 7.74 -5.50
N ILE A 20 15.37 7.27 -4.25
CA ILE A 20 15.78 8.09 -3.10
C ILE A 20 17.25 8.49 -3.23
N GLU A 21 18.12 7.56 -3.62
CA GLU A 21 19.55 7.82 -3.77
C GLU A 21 19.82 8.91 -4.83
N LYS A 22 19.09 8.90 -5.95
CA LYS A 22 19.31 9.85 -7.06
C LYS A 22 18.57 11.17 -6.91
N LEU A 23 17.35 11.16 -6.41
CA LEU A 23 16.48 12.33 -6.39
C LEU A 23 16.34 12.96 -5.01
N GLY A 24 16.71 12.23 -3.95
CA GLY A 24 16.35 12.55 -2.58
C GLY A 24 14.89 12.20 -2.29
N ILE A 25 14.58 12.09 -0.99
CA ILE A 25 13.28 11.62 -0.51
C ILE A 25 12.12 12.49 -1.03
N ALA A 26 12.28 13.82 -1.07
CA ALA A 26 11.22 14.74 -1.47
C ALA A 26 10.79 14.54 -2.94
N LYS A 27 11.74 14.58 -3.87
CA LYS A 27 11.47 14.42 -5.31
C LYS A 27 11.06 12.99 -5.66
N ALA A 28 11.61 11.99 -4.98
CA ALA A 28 11.16 10.60 -5.12
C ALA A 28 9.69 10.45 -4.68
N SER A 29 9.30 11.13 -3.60
CA SER A 29 7.91 11.13 -3.12
C SER A 29 6.93 11.82 -4.07
N GLU A 30 7.31 12.97 -4.63
CA GLU A 30 6.54 13.64 -5.69
C GLU A 30 6.36 12.76 -6.92
N PHE A 31 7.43 12.07 -7.34
CA PHE A 31 7.37 11.12 -8.45
C PHE A 31 6.37 9.99 -8.17
N TRP A 32 6.41 9.34 -7.00
CA TRP A 32 5.44 8.31 -6.65
C TRP A 32 4.01 8.85 -6.57
N ALA A 33 3.82 10.04 -6.00
CA ALA A 33 2.51 10.69 -5.95
C ALA A 33 1.96 10.96 -7.36
N SER A 34 2.82 11.36 -8.30
CA SER A 34 2.46 11.57 -9.72
C SER A 34 2.06 10.28 -10.43
N LEU A 35 2.63 9.14 -10.01
CA LEU A 35 2.26 7.81 -10.49
C LEU A 35 0.99 7.26 -9.80
N GLY A 36 0.39 8.01 -8.89
CA GLY A 36 -0.77 7.56 -8.12
C GLY A 36 -0.43 6.58 -7.00
N CYS A 37 0.84 6.36 -6.70
CA CYS A 37 1.24 5.60 -5.50
C CYS A 37 0.84 6.40 -4.26
N GLY A 38 0.04 5.80 -3.39
CA GLY A 38 -0.53 6.48 -2.22
C GLY A 38 -1.82 7.27 -2.50
N GLN A 39 -2.26 7.40 -3.76
CA GLN A 39 -3.59 7.94 -4.12
C GLN A 39 -4.71 6.92 -3.96
N SER A 40 -4.57 5.98 -3.04
CA SER A 40 -5.70 5.17 -2.61
C SER A 40 -6.54 6.12 -1.75
N ASP A 41 -7.60 6.69 -2.31
CA ASP A 41 -8.58 7.47 -1.53
C ASP A 41 -9.16 6.54 -0.47
N TYR A 42 -8.56 6.61 0.73
CA TYR A 42 -8.95 5.75 1.83
C TYR A 42 -10.42 5.92 2.15
N THR A 43 -11.02 7.07 1.86
CA THR A 43 -12.45 7.30 2.02
C THR A 43 -13.26 6.39 1.10
N LYS A 44 -12.91 6.31 -0.19
CA LYS A 44 -13.55 5.39 -1.15
C LYS A 44 -13.31 3.92 -0.78
N ILE A 45 -12.10 3.59 -0.37
CA ILE A 45 -11.72 2.22 0.00
C ILE A 45 -12.43 1.80 1.29
N ARG A 46 -12.49 2.67 2.29
CA ARG A 46 -13.22 2.47 3.54
C ARG A 46 -14.70 2.25 3.27
N SER A 47 -15.32 3.10 2.46
CA SER A 47 -16.72 2.95 2.09
C SER A 47 -16.99 1.60 1.44
N LYS A 48 -16.09 1.10 0.59
CA LYS A 48 -16.21 -0.23 -0.02
C LYS A 48 -15.96 -1.38 0.95
N LEU A 49 -14.94 -1.26 1.81
CA LEU A 49 -14.53 -2.32 2.76
C LEU A 49 -15.56 -2.53 3.87
N PHE A 50 -16.28 -1.49 4.26
CA PHE A 50 -17.19 -1.48 5.40
C PHE A 50 -18.63 -1.17 5.01
N GLN A 51 -18.99 -1.30 3.72
CA GLN A 51 -20.33 -0.95 3.22
C GLN A 51 -21.45 -1.71 3.97
N ASP A 52 -21.17 -2.95 4.38
CA ASP A 52 -22.11 -3.86 5.06
C ASP A 52 -21.77 -4.03 6.56
N GLU A 53 -20.85 -3.23 7.09
CA GLU A 53 -20.34 -3.36 8.45
C GLU A 53 -20.80 -2.19 9.32
N THR A 54 -21.24 -2.52 10.54
CA THR A 54 -21.49 -1.53 11.60
C THR A 54 -20.36 -1.56 12.61
N VAL A 55 -20.28 -0.51 13.43
CA VAL A 55 -19.30 -0.47 14.54
C VAL A 55 -19.46 -1.70 15.45
N ASP A 56 -20.71 -2.13 15.69
CA ASP A 56 -21.02 -3.33 16.47
C ASP A 56 -20.58 -4.63 15.79
N SER A 57 -20.76 -4.77 14.47
CA SER A 57 -20.32 -5.97 13.73
C SER A 57 -18.79 -6.08 13.74
N LEU A 58 -18.10 -4.95 13.54
CA LEU A 58 -16.63 -4.88 13.59
C LEU A 58 -16.11 -5.24 14.99
N PHE A 59 -16.75 -4.71 16.03
CA PHE A 59 -16.35 -4.99 17.41
C PHE A 59 -16.53 -6.47 17.78
N LYS A 60 -17.63 -7.09 17.33
CA LYS A 60 -17.87 -8.54 17.50
C LYS A 60 -16.82 -9.37 16.76
N LYS A 61 -16.47 -9.00 15.52
CA LYS A 61 -15.41 -9.67 14.75
C LYS A 61 -14.06 -9.60 15.47
N ILE A 62 -13.66 -8.42 15.94
CA ILE A 62 -12.38 -8.23 16.65
C ILE A 62 -12.35 -9.05 17.95
N LYS A 63 -13.46 -9.08 18.70
CA LYS A 63 -13.55 -9.90 19.92
C LYS A 63 -13.52 -11.40 19.64
N GLY A 64 -14.08 -11.85 18.52
CA GLY A 64 -14.05 -13.26 18.11
C GLY A 64 -12.70 -13.74 17.56
N VAL A 65 -11.82 -12.82 17.13
CA VAL A 65 -10.48 -13.11 16.59
C VAL A 65 -9.41 -13.24 17.68
N LYS A 66 -9.71 -12.92 18.95
CA LYS A 66 -8.82 -13.23 20.07
C LYS A 66 -8.78 -14.76 20.30
N LYS A 67 -7.79 -15.42 19.70
CA LYS A 67 -7.24 -16.71 20.13
C LYS A 67 -5.79 -16.53 20.53
#